data_AF-A0A927G462-F1
#
_entry.id   AF-A0A927G462-F1
#
_cell.length_a   1.000
_cell.length_b   1.000
_cell.length_c   1.000
_cell.angle_alpha   90.00
_cell.angle_beta   90.00
_cell.angle_gamma   90.00
#
_symmetry.space_group_name_H-M   'P 1'
#
loop_
_entity.id
_entity.type
_entity.pdbx_description
1 polymer ?
#
loop_
_entity_poly.entity_id
_entity_poly.type
_entity_poly.pdbx_seq_one_letter_code
_entity_poly.pdbx_strand_id
1 'polypeptide(L)'
;MRKRHYDPEKEKFPTFTIEATKKKSMIRTLVTEASDEPRNKVIQRNIMTYVSSVMILCVVIGLGYYGITAIISDVNHNSSILQQNYDFSLPAGMEAEKQDDGSYLFKEGNTIVGGIRKINKEEKSEILAEGGIFKETTIEGLMYPTELKLIHIKRDHITATFHYFIKPTDTEKDEFNVYLHLYGSYEQEEMITEQLHRIAESLVIH
;
A
#
# COMPACT_ATOMS: atom_id res chain seq x y z
N MET A 1 -24.66 32.82 -30.31
CA MET A 1 -24.61 31.38 -30.66
C MET A 1 -24.95 31.20 -32.14
N ARG A 2 -23.99 30.83 -33.00
CA ARG A 2 -24.24 30.56 -34.43
C ARG A 2 -24.68 29.09 -34.59
N LYS A 3 -25.90 28.86 -35.06
CA LYS A 3 -26.39 27.53 -35.44
C LYS A 3 -25.71 27.13 -36.75
N ARG A 4 -25.01 25.99 -36.78
CA ARG A 4 -24.47 25.42 -38.02
C ARG A 4 -25.64 24.85 -38.84
N HIS A 5 -25.79 25.33 -40.06
CA HIS A 5 -26.80 24.85 -41.01
C HIS A 5 -26.27 23.55 -41.63
N TYR A 6 -27.03 22.45 -41.49
CA TYR A 6 -26.69 21.14 -42.05
C TYR A 6 -27.22 21.08 -43.49
N ASP A 7 -26.34 20.79 -44.44
CA ASP A 7 -26.62 20.72 -45.87
C ASP A 7 -26.49 19.24 -46.33
N PRO A 8 -27.62 18.52 -46.53
CA PRO A 8 -27.63 17.08 -46.74
C PRO A 8 -27.13 16.63 -48.13
N GLU A 9 -26.81 17.54 -49.05
CA GLU A 9 -26.27 17.16 -50.37
C GLU A 9 -24.74 16.95 -50.37
N LYS A 10 -24.03 17.35 -49.31
CA LYS A 10 -22.55 17.22 -49.22
C LYS A 10 -22.05 15.88 -48.67
N GLU A 11 -22.95 14.95 -48.35
CA GLU A 11 -22.61 13.62 -47.79
C GLU A 11 -22.83 12.45 -48.77
N LYS A 12 -22.78 12.69 -50.09
CA LYS A 12 -22.68 11.58 -51.04
C LYS A 12 -21.22 11.24 -51.29
N PHE A 13 -20.74 10.18 -50.62
CA PHE A 13 -19.43 9.59 -50.89
C PHE A 13 -19.31 9.20 -52.37
N PRO A 14 -18.16 9.45 -53.02
CA PRO A 14 -17.96 9.10 -54.41
C PRO A 14 -18.03 7.57 -54.60
N THR A 15 -18.99 7.11 -55.38
CA THR A 15 -19.14 5.71 -55.72
C THR A 15 -18.08 5.33 -56.76
N PHE A 16 -17.00 4.69 -56.33
CA PHE A 16 -15.96 4.20 -57.23
C PHE A 16 -16.41 2.89 -57.89
N THR A 17 -16.93 2.97 -59.11
CA THR A 17 -17.21 1.78 -59.93
C THR A 17 -15.91 1.30 -60.57
N ILE A 18 -15.23 0.35 -59.93
CA ILE A 18 -14.00 -0.23 -60.48
C ILE A 18 -14.38 -1.13 -61.66
N GLU A 19 -13.85 -0.82 -62.84
CA GLU A 19 -14.05 -1.58 -64.07
C GLU A 19 -13.61 -3.05 -63.89
N ALA A 20 -14.43 -4.01 -64.30
CA ALA A 20 -14.27 -5.44 -63.99
C ALA A 20 -12.92 -6.03 -64.46
N THR A 21 -12.34 -5.46 -65.52
CA THR A 21 -11.03 -5.82 -66.06
C THR A 21 -9.88 -5.46 -65.11
N LYS A 22 -9.97 -4.34 -64.39
CA LYS A 22 -8.96 -3.85 -63.43
C LYS A 22 -8.98 -4.64 -62.11
N LYS A 23 -10.16 -5.15 -61.72
CA LYS A 23 -10.31 -6.04 -60.56
C LYS A 23 -9.59 -7.38 -60.76
N LYS A 24 -9.63 -7.93 -61.98
CA LYS A 24 -9.04 -9.24 -62.30
C LYS A 24 -7.51 -9.19 -62.35
N SER A 25 -6.91 -8.07 -62.78
CA SER A 25 -5.46 -7.89 -62.73
C SER A 25 -4.95 -7.67 -61.30
N MET A 26 -5.66 -6.89 -60.48
CA MET A 26 -5.29 -6.69 -59.06
C MET A 26 -5.33 -7.98 -58.24
N ILE A 27 -6.33 -8.85 -58.45
CA ILE A 27 -6.39 -10.16 -57.76
C ILE A 27 -5.21 -11.04 -58.18
N ARG A 28 -4.80 -11.03 -59.46
CA ARG A 28 -3.63 -11.80 -59.89
C ARG A 28 -2.36 -11.33 -59.21
N THR A 29 -2.14 -10.01 -59.12
CA THR A 29 -0.95 -9.44 -58.46
C THR A 29 -0.88 -9.84 -56.98
N LEU A 30 -2.01 -9.76 -56.26
CA LEU A 30 -2.10 -10.18 -54.85
C LEU A 30 -1.83 -11.67 -54.64
N VAL A 31 -2.28 -12.53 -55.57
CA VAL A 31 -2.06 -13.98 -55.48
C VAL A 31 -0.60 -14.35 -55.77
N THR A 32 0.08 -13.64 -56.68
CA THR A 32 1.52 -13.82 -56.92
C THR A 32 2.38 -13.27 -55.78
N GLU A 33 2.05 -12.12 -55.19
CA GLU A 33 2.77 -11.60 -54.02
C GLU A 33 2.58 -12.48 -52.78
N ALA A 34 1.42 -13.11 -52.61
CA ALA A 34 1.16 -14.03 -51.51
C ALA A 34 1.86 -15.40 -51.66
N SER A 35 2.40 -15.74 -52.83
CA SER A 35 3.02 -17.05 -53.09
C SER A 35 4.56 -17.04 -53.03
N ASP A 36 5.19 -15.88 -52.87
CA ASP A 36 6.66 -15.72 -52.86
C ASP A 36 7.25 -15.45 -51.46
N GLU A 37 6.64 -16.00 -50.40
CA GLU A 37 7.34 -16.11 -49.10
C GLU A 37 8.29 -17.32 -49.10
N PRO A 38 9.62 -17.12 -48.99
CA PRO A 38 10.55 -18.23 -48.94
C PRO A 38 10.46 -18.95 -47.57
N ARG A 39 10.18 -20.25 -47.65
CA ARG A 39 10.52 -21.33 -46.70
C ARG A 39 11.31 -20.87 -45.45
N ASN A 40 10.61 -20.55 -44.36
CA ASN A 40 11.22 -20.34 -43.04
C ASN A 40 10.69 -21.30 -41.95
N LYS A 41 10.26 -22.50 -42.35
CA LYS A 41 9.69 -23.52 -41.43
C LYS A 41 10.70 -24.22 -40.52
N VAL A 42 12.01 -24.07 -40.75
CA VAL A 42 13.03 -24.74 -39.92
C VAL A 42 13.49 -23.86 -38.75
N ILE A 43 13.50 -22.53 -38.90
CA ILE A 43 13.97 -21.60 -37.85
C ILE A 43 12.91 -21.38 -36.76
N GLN A 44 11.61 -21.40 -37.12
CA GLN A 44 10.51 -21.25 -36.14
C GLN A 44 10.47 -22.35 -35.08
N ARG A 45 10.91 -23.57 -35.40
CA ARG A 45 10.81 -24.72 -34.48
C ARG A 45 11.83 -24.65 -33.34
N ASN A 46 12.98 -24.03 -33.56
CA ASN A 46 13.99 -23.87 -32.51
C ASN A 46 13.69 -22.67 -31.60
N ILE A 47 13.26 -21.52 -32.16
CA ILE A 47 12.95 -20.31 -31.37
C ILE A 47 11.82 -20.57 -30.36
N MET A 48 10.79 -21.34 -30.74
CA MET A 48 9.67 -21.66 -29.86
C MET A 48 10.08 -22.49 -28.62
N THR A 49 11.13 -23.30 -28.74
CA THR A 49 11.66 -24.10 -27.63
C THR A 49 12.45 -23.24 -26.63
N TYR A 50 13.23 -22.28 -27.13
CA TYR A 50 14.00 -21.35 -26.29
C TYR A 50 13.09 -20.39 -25.51
N VAL A 51 12.06 -19.83 -26.14
CA VAL A 51 11.10 -18.92 -25.46
C VAL A 51 10.36 -19.64 -24.33
N SER A 52 10.02 -20.93 -24.51
CA SER A 52 9.42 -21.74 -23.44
C SER A 52 10.37 -21.93 -22.26
N SER A 53 11.65 -22.24 -22.52
CA SER A 53 12.65 -22.43 -21.45
C SER A 53 12.92 -21.16 -20.65
N VAL A 54 12.95 -19.99 -21.31
CA VAL A 54 13.16 -18.69 -20.65
C VAL A 54 11.95 -18.32 -19.80
N MET A 55 10.73 -18.57 -20.29
CA MET A 55 9.51 -18.34 -19.49
C MET A 55 9.46 -19.22 -18.24
N ILE A 56 9.83 -20.50 -18.37
CA ILE A 56 9.91 -21.41 -17.21
C ILE A 56 10.96 -20.91 -16.21
N LEU A 57 12.12 -20.45 -16.68
CA LEU A 57 13.16 -19.88 -15.83
C LEU A 57 12.66 -18.62 -15.11
N CYS A 58 12.00 -17.70 -15.80
CA CYS A 58 11.42 -16.50 -15.19
C CYS A 58 10.34 -16.82 -14.15
N VAL A 59 9.51 -17.85 -14.39
CA VAL A 59 8.52 -18.31 -13.42
C VAL A 59 9.19 -18.94 -12.20
N VAL A 60 10.23 -19.75 -12.37
CA VAL A 60 10.96 -20.35 -11.24
C VAL A 60 11.71 -19.29 -10.42
N ILE A 61 12.34 -18.31 -11.09
CA ILE A 61 12.99 -17.18 -10.41
C ILE A 61 11.95 -16.30 -9.71
N GLY A 62 10.81 -16.03 -10.35
CA GLY A 62 9.72 -15.24 -9.76
C GLY A 62 9.09 -15.91 -8.54
N LEU A 63 8.81 -17.21 -8.62
CA LEU A 63 8.29 -17.99 -7.49
C LEU A 63 9.33 -18.13 -6.38
N GLY A 64 10.61 -18.31 -6.72
CA GLY A 64 11.70 -18.36 -5.75
C GLY A 64 11.89 -17.02 -5.03
N TYR A 65 11.86 -15.90 -5.75
CA TYR A 65 11.94 -14.57 -5.17
C TYR A 65 10.75 -14.27 -4.28
N TYR A 66 9.52 -14.57 -4.74
CA TYR A 66 8.30 -14.36 -3.96
C TYR A 66 8.28 -15.23 -2.69
N GLY A 67 8.71 -16.50 -2.78
CA GLY A 67 8.83 -17.39 -1.63
C GLY A 67 9.85 -16.91 -0.61
N ILE A 68 11.02 -16.44 -1.06
CA ILE A 68 12.04 -15.88 -0.18
C ILE A 68 11.53 -14.59 0.48
N THR A 69 10.88 -13.69 -0.24
CA THR A 69 10.32 -12.47 0.35
C THR A 69 9.18 -12.76 1.32
N ALA A 70 8.31 -13.74 1.04
CA ALA A 70 7.23 -14.12 1.97
C ALA A 70 7.80 -14.71 3.27
N ILE A 71 8.82 -15.58 3.17
CA ILE A 71 9.48 -16.15 4.35
C ILE A 71 10.27 -15.07 5.10
N ILE A 72 10.96 -14.15 4.42
CA ILE A 72 11.67 -13.05 5.06
C ILE A 72 10.69 -12.06 5.71
N SER A 73 9.53 -11.79 5.11
CA SER A 73 8.47 -10.98 5.73
C SER A 73 7.89 -11.66 6.97
N ASP A 74 7.65 -12.98 6.93
CA ASP A 74 7.23 -13.74 8.12
C ASP A 74 8.32 -13.81 9.20
N VAL A 75 9.60 -13.89 8.81
CA VAL A 75 10.74 -13.92 9.76
C VAL A 75 11.04 -12.54 10.32
N ASN A 76 10.85 -11.46 9.55
CA ASN A 76 11.01 -10.09 10.01
C ASN A 76 9.84 -9.62 10.88
N HIS A 77 8.61 -10.12 10.67
CA HIS A 77 7.52 -9.97 11.64
C HIS A 77 7.75 -10.79 12.92
N ASN A 78 8.57 -11.84 12.87
CA ASN A 78 9.01 -12.59 14.05
C ASN A 78 10.30 -12.03 14.67
N SER A 79 10.64 -10.76 14.42
CA SER A 79 11.78 -10.10 15.06
C SER A 79 11.55 -9.98 16.57
N SER A 80 12.04 -10.98 17.29
CA SER A 80 12.17 -11.05 18.74
C SER A 80 10.85 -10.91 19.52
N ILE A 81 10.23 -12.05 19.81
CA ILE A 81 9.42 -12.24 21.03
C ILE A 81 10.36 -12.14 22.25
N LEU A 82 10.93 -10.96 22.47
CA LEU A 82 11.33 -10.55 23.81
C LEU A 82 10.04 -10.00 24.39
N GLN A 83 9.45 -10.71 25.37
CA GLN A 83 8.43 -10.15 26.25
C GLN A 83 9.03 -8.90 26.90
N GLN A 84 8.91 -7.75 26.24
CA GLN A 84 9.22 -6.47 26.84
C GLN A 84 8.05 -6.14 27.74
N ASN A 85 8.34 -6.11 29.03
CA ASN A 85 7.39 -5.67 30.03
C ASN A 85 7.45 -4.14 30.04
N TYR A 86 6.32 -3.52 29.77
CA TYR A 86 6.12 -2.10 29.98
C TYR A 86 4.82 -1.92 30.75
N ASP A 87 4.86 -1.01 31.71
CA ASP A 87 3.71 -0.66 32.54
C ASP A 87 3.16 0.68 32.07
N PHE A 88 1.84 0.81 32.07
CA PHE A 88 1.15 2.05 31.70
C PHE A 88 -0.20 2.12 32.42
N SER A 89 -0.74 3.32 32.53
CA SER A 89 -2.06 3.59 33.09
C SER A 89 -2.99 4.09 31.99
N LEU A 90 -4.19 3.52 31.93
CA LEU A 90 -5.22 3.96 31.01
C LEU A 90 -6.22 4.93 31.67
N PRO A 91 -6.81 5.87 30.92
CA PRO A 91 -7.95 6.66 31.39
C PRO A 91 -9.11 5.79 31.85
N ALA A 92 -9.94 6.32 32.74
CA ALA A 92 -11.15 5.63 33.21
C ALA A 92 -12.07 5.27 32.04
N GLY A 93 -12.57 4.03 32.02
CA GLY A 93 -13.42 3.51 30.94
C GLY A 93 -12.67 2.78 29.83
N MET A 94 -11.34 2.82 29.82
CA MET A 94 -10.51 2.05 28.90
C MET A 94 -9.91 0.80 29.55
N GLU A 95 -9.86 -0.29 28.80
CA GLU A 95 -9.25 -1.56 29.19
C GLU A 95 -8.14 -1.94 28.21
N ALA A 96 -7.09 -2.60 28.71
CA ALA A 96 -5.99 -3.11 27.89
C ALA A 96 -6.14 -4.62 27.68
N GLU A 97 -6.07 -5.06 26.43
CA GLU A 97 -6.05 -6.47 26.06
C GLU A 97 -4.68 -6.84 25.48
N LYS A 98 -3.97 -7.71 26.19
CA LYS A 98 -2.66 -8.22 25.76
C LYS A 98 -2.81 -9.13 24.55
N GLN A 99 -1.97 -8.91 23.55
CA GLN A 99 -1.89 -9.73 22.35
C GLN A 99 -0.73 -10.73 22.44
N ASP A 100 -0.75 -11.74 21.58
CA ASP A 100 0.25 -12.83 21.55
C ASP A 100 1.66 -12.33 21.22
N ASP A 101 1.77 -11.22 20.49
CA ASP A 101 3.03 -10.57 20.10
C ASP A 101 3.62 -9.66 21.20
N GLY A 102 2.97 -9.56 22.35
CA GLY A 102 3.38 -8.68 23.45
C GLY A 102 2.94 -7.22 23.30
N SER A 103 2.11 -6.89 22.29
CA SER A 103 1.41 -5.62 22.21
C SER A 103 0.18 -5.59 23.12
N TYR A 104 -0.38 -4.39 23.34
CA TYR A 104 -1.70 -4.23 23.95
C TYR A 104 -2.62 -3.43 23.04
N LEU A 105 -3.87 -3.88 22.93
CA LEU A 105 -4.95 -3.11 22.34
C LEU A 105 -5.75 -2.43 23.44
N PHE A 106 -6.11 -1.17 23.22
CA PHE A 106 -6.95 -0.41 24.13
C PHE A 106 -8.40 -0.50 23.66
N LYS A 107 -9.31 -0.80 24.58
CA LYS A 107 -10.75 -0.94 24.31
C LYS A 107 -11.54 -0.01 25.20
N GLU A 108 -12.56 0.63 24.64
CA GLU A 108 -13.60 1.33 25.39
C GLU A 108 -14.93 0.60 25.13
N GLY A 109 -15.39 -0.17 26.12
CA GLY A 109 -16.45 -1.15 25.92
C GLY A 109 -16.05 -2.21 24.89
N ASN A 110 -16.77 -2.30 23.77
CA ASN A 110 -16.50 -3.25 22.68
C ASN A 110 -15.70 -2.66 21.51
N THR A 111 -15.32 -1.38 21.59
CA THR A 111 -14.63 -0.67 20.50
C THR A 111 -13.14 -0.62 20.78
N ILE A 112 -12.32 -1.00 19.81
CA ILE A 112 -10.86 -0.82 19.88
C ILE A 112 -10.58 0.67 19.68
N VAL A 113 -10.00 1.35 20.65
CA VAL A 113 -9.71 2.79 20.60
C VAL A 113 -8.24 3.09 20.36
N GLY A 114 -7.36 2.09 20.34
CA GLY A 114 -5.96 2.27 20.06
C GLY A 114 -5.11 1.11 20.55
N GLY A 115 -3.84 1.40 20.85
CA GLY A 115 -2.93 0.40 21.40
C GLY A 115 -1.52 0.90 21.60
N ILE A 116 -0.68 0.00 22.10
CA ILE A 116 0.76 0.19 22.25
C ILE A 116 1.47 -1.05 21.71
N ARG A 117 2.47 -0.83 20.88
CA ARG A 117 3.32 -1.88 20.35
C ARG A 117 4.72 -1.38 20.10
N LYS A 118 5.69 -2.29 20.17
CA LYS A 118 7.03 -2.05 19.65
C LYS A 118 6.97 -1.98 18.13
N ILE A 119 7.77 -1.10 17.55
CA ILE A 119 7.93 -0.98 16.10
C ILE A 119 9.40 -0.82 15.73
N ASN A 120 9.75 -1.27 14.54
CA ASN A 120 11.04 -0.96 13.92
C ASN A 120 10.95 0.25 12.98
N LYS A 121 12.08 0.59 12.37
CA LYS A 121 12.21 1.74 11.47
C LYS A 121 11.37 1.57 10.19
N GLU A 122 11.33 0.36 9.66
CA GLU A 122 10.58 0.01 8.46
C GLU A 122 9.07 0.21 8.72
N GLU A 123 8.55 -0.33 9.81
CA GLU A 123 7.15 -0.17 10.24
C GLU A 123 6.81 1.29 10.52
N LYS A 124 7.71 2.05 11.17
CA LYS A 124 7.52 3.49 11.34
C LYS A 124 7.39 4.18 9.99
N SER A 125 8.26 3.84 9.04
CA SER A 125 8.23 4.43 7.70
C SER A 125 6.94 4.08 6.95
N GLU A 126 6.43 2.85 7.11
CA GLU A 126 5.16 2.42 6.54
C GLU A 126 3.98 3.21 7.12
N ILE A 127 3.92 3.36 8.45
CA ILE A 127 2.90 4.18 9.13
C ILE A 127 2.95 5.62 8.59
N LEU A 128 4.14 6.22 8.50
CA LEU A 128 4.31 7.59 8.00
C LEU A 128 4.00 7.74 6.50
N ALA A 129 4.08 6.66 5.73
CA ALA A 129 3.76 6.64 4.31
C ALA A 129 2.25 6.60 4.02
N GLU A 130 1.40 6.29 4.99
CA GLU A 130 -0.06 6.24 4.81
C GLU A 130 -0.68 7.61 4.46
N GLY A 131 0.09 8.69 4.56
CA GLY A 131 -0.32 10.05 4.23
C GLY A 131 -1.12 10.70 5.37
N GLY A 132 -0.77 11.94 5.70
CA GLY A 132 -1.37 12.64 6.83
C GLY A 132 -0.91 14.09 6.96
N ILE A 133 -1.53 14.83 7.87
CA ILE A 133 -1.08 16.17 8.22
C ILE A 133 -0.01 16.01 9.30
N PHE A 134 1.24 16.24 8.91
CA PHE A 134 2.38 16.10 9.80
C PHE A 134 2.47 17.31 10.74
N LYS A 135 2.08 17.13 12.00
CA LYS A 135 2.50 18.02 13.07
C LYS A 135 3.62 17.34 13.83
N GLU A 136 4.85 17.55 13.36
CA GLU A 136 6.04 17.09 14.09
C GLU A 136 6.24 18.03 15.28
N THR A 137 5.75 17.61 16.43
CA THR A 137 6.00 18.29 17.70
C THR A 137 6.74 17.30 18.57
N THR A 138 8.00 17.60 18.87
CA THR A 138 8.69 16.96 19.98
C THR A 138 7.92 17.33 21.24
N ILE A 139 7.42 16.33 21.95
CA ILE A 139 6.67 16.55 23.18
C ILE A 139 7.68 16.64 24.32
N GLU A 140 7.80 17.82 24.92
CA GLU A 140 8.63 18.04 26.11
C GLU A 140 7.92 17.51 27.37
N GLY A 141 8.69 17.18 28.42
CA GLY A 141 8.15 16.81 29.73
C GLY A 141 7.79 15.34 29.92
N LEU A 142 7.96 14.50 28.89
CA LEU A 142 7.79 13.04 28.99
C LEU A 142 9.08 12.34 29.43
N MET A 143 8.94 11.14 30.03
CA MET A 143 10.06 10.32 30.49
C MET A 143 11.04 9.95 29.37
N TYR A 144 10.52 9.82 28.14
CA TYR A 144 11.28 9.44 26.96
C TYR A 144 11.04 10.43 25.81
N PRO A 145 12.05 10.67 24.95
CA PRO A 145 11.88 11.43 23.71
C PRO A 145 10.70 10.91 22.90
N THR A 146 9.76 11.80 22.58
CA THR A 146 8.49 11.43 21.95
C THR A 146 8.15 12.36 20.80
N GLU A 147 7.83 11.77 19.65
CA GLU A 147 7.32 12.48 18.47
C GLU A 147 5.82 12.21 18.32
N LEU A 148 5.00 13.26 18.34
CA LEU A 148 3.57 13.15 17.99
C LEU A 148 3.39 13.24 16.48
N LYS A 149 2.50 12.39 15.93
CA LYS A 149 2.05 12.44 14.53
C LYS A 149 0.55 12.18 14.43
N LEU A 150 -0.12 12.93 13.55
CA LEU A 150 -1.54 12.77 13.25
C LEU A 150 -1.71 12.24 11.82
N ILE A 151 -2.42 11.12 11.68
CA ILE A 151 -2.67 10.48 10.39
C ILE A 151 -4.18 10.47 10.14
N HIS A 152 -4.62 11.15 9.09
CA HIS A 152 -6.03 11.19 8.72
C HIS A 152 -6.37 9.94 7.90
N ILE A 153 -6.97 8.95 8.56
CA ILE A 153 -7.40 7.70 7.94
C ILE A 153 -8.92 7.78 7.79
N LYS A 154 -9.46 7.52 6.59
CA LYS A 154 -10.91 7.34 6.37
C LYS A 154 -11.21 5.86 6.17
N ARG A 155 -11.17 5.08 7.24
CA ARG A 155 -11.47 3.64 7.23
C ARG A 155 -12.31 3.27 8.44
N ASP A 156 -13.33 2.45 8.26
CA ASP A 156 -14.08 1.78 9.33
C ASP A 156 -14.47 2.71 10.50
N HIS A 157 -15.02 3.89 10.17
CA HIS A 157 -15.44 4.94 11.11
C HIS A 157 -14.34 5.67 11.88
N ILE A 158 -13.08 5.32 11.66
CA ILE A 158 -11.92 6.08 12.09
C ILE A 158 -11.78 7.28 11.15
N THR A 159 -11.62 8.46 11.75
CA THR A 159 -11.41 9.74 11.06
C THR A 159 -9.94 10.13 11.07
N ALA A 160 -9.24 9.81 12.15
CA ALA A 160 -7.81 10.03 12.30
C ALA A 160 -7.21 9.09 13.35
N THR A 161 -5.89 8.92 13.33
CA THR A 161 -5.13 8.22 14.35
C THR A 161 -3.99 9.10 14.83
N PHE A 162 -3.88 9.25 16.15
CA PHE A 162 -2.80 9.97 16.82
C PHE A 162 -1.74 8.95 17.21
N HIS A 163 -0.48 9.22 16.88
CA HIS A 163 0.66 8.35 17.12
C HIS A 163 1.69 9.08 17.97
N TYR A 164 2.09 8.49 19.08
CA TYR A 164 3.25 8.86 19.88
C TYR A 164 4.34 7.83 19.62
N PHE A 165 5.39 8.28 18.95
CA PHE A 165 6.59 7.52 18.69
C PHE A 165 7.59 7.77 19.82
N ILE A 166 7.74 6.80 20.71
CA ILE A 166 8.50 6.90 21.96
C ILE A 166 9.82 6.15 21.81
N LYS A 167 10.93 6.84 22.08
CA LYS A 167 12.29 6.31 21.95
C LYS A 167 12.94 6.16 23.34
N PRO A 168 12.77 5.03 24.03
CA PRO A 168 13.34 4.81 25.37
C PRO A 168 14.87 4.77 25.42
N THR A 169 15.51 4.41 24.31
CA THR A 169 16.97 4.45 24.18
C THR A 169 17.36 5.31 22.99
N ASP A 170 18.60 5.82 22.99
CA ASP A 170 19.17 6.53 21.85
C ASP A 170 19.42 5.60 20.64
N THR A 171 19.02 4.33 20.71
CA THR A 171 19.15 3.37 19.61
C THR A 171 17.86 3.31 18.80
N GLU A 172 17.96 3.39 17.48
CA GLU A 172 16.81 3.26 16.55
C GLU A 172 16.12 1.88 16.58
N LYS A 173 16.57 0.96 17.44
CA LYS A 173 16.12 -0.44 17.45
C LYS A 173 14.91 -0.68 18.34
N ASP A 174 14.70 0.17 19.34
CA ASP A 174 13.65 0.00 20.33
C ASP A 174 12.79 1.26 20.34
N GLU A 175 11.84 1.34 19.41
CA GLU A 175 10.84 2.41 19.33
C GLU A 175 9.45 1.83 19.61
N PHE A 176 8.63 2.60 20.32
CA PHE A 176 7.26 2.21 20.67
C PHE A 176 6.28 3.17 20.01
N ASN A 177 5.21 2.62 19.46
CA ASN A 177 4.09 3.39 18.95
C ASN A 177 2.91 3.22 19.91
N VAL A 178 2.60 4.29 20.65
CA VAL A 178 1.35 4.42 21.39
C VAL A 178 0.39 5.21 20.52
N TYR A 179 -0.79 4.67 20.24
CA TYR A 179 -1.72 5.32 19.33
C TYR A 179 -3.16 5.26 19.82
N LEU A 180 -3.94 6.28 19.46
CA LEU A 180 -5.38 6.34 19.69
C LEU A 180 -6.12 6.73 18.40
N HIS A 181 -7.26 6.10 18.17
CA HIS A 181 -8.16 6.37 17.07
C HIS A 181 -9.19 7.43 17.46
N LEU A 182 -9.39 8.37 16.55
CA LEU A 182 -10.49 9.32 16.60
C LEU A 182 -11.65 8.79 15.77
N TYR A 183 -12.77 8.51 16.42
CA TYR A 183 -14.01 8.10 15.78
C TYR A 183 -14.93 9.32 15.59
N GLY A 184 -15.29 9.64 14.34
CA GLY A 184 -16.26 10.70 14.06
C GLY A 184 -15.65 12.11 13.96
N SER A 185 -15.97 13.02 14.88
CA SER A 185 -15.72 14.47 14.74
C SER A 185 -14.37 14.92 15.33
N TYR A 186 -13.74 15.92 14.71
CA TYR A 186 -12.50 16.56 15.20
C TYR A 186 -12.67 17.38 16.48
N GLU A 187 -13.90 17.58 16.96
CA GLU A 187 -14.15 18.27 18.24
C GLU A 187 -13.55 17.53 19.45
N GLN A 188 -13.23 16.24 19.30
CA GLN A 188 -12.61 15.41 20.33
C GLN A 188 -11.08 15.31 20.22
N GLU A 189 -10.46 15.98 19.25
CA GLU A 189 -9.00 15.91 19.00
C GLU A 189 -8.17 16.29 20.23
N GLU A 190 -8.57 17.34 20.94
CA GLU A 190 -7.88 17.80 22.16
C GLU A 190 -7.95 16.74 23.27
N MET A 191 -9.15 16.19 23.51
CA MET A 191 -9.36 15.14 24.50
C MET A 191 -8.54 13.87 24.20
N ILE A 192 -8.54 13.42 22.93
CA ILE A 192 -7.75 12.25 22.51
C ILE A 192 -6.26 12.51 22.67
N THR A 193 -5.80 13.71 22.32
CA THR A 193 -4.39 14.09 22.48
C THR A 193 -3.99 14.12 23.96
N GLU A 194 -4.84 14.65 24.85
CA GLU A 194 -4.61 14.63 26.29
C GLU A 194 -4.59 13.21 26.86
N GLN A 195 -5.51 12.34 26.42
CA GLN A 195 -5.53 10.94 26.84
C GLN A 195 -4.26 10.22 26.40
N LEU A 196 -3.85 10.39 25.15
CA LEU A 196 -2.62 9.81 24.61
C LEU A 196 -1.40 10.31 25.39
N HIS A 197 -1.36 11.61 25.71
CA HIS A 197 -0.29 12.20 26.50
C HIS A 197 -0.20 11.59 27.90
N ARG A 198 -1.32 11.40 28.60
CA ARG A 198 -1.35 10.76 29.93
C ARG A 198 -0.89 9.31 29.89
N ILE A 199 -1.27 8.56 28.86
CA ILE A 199 -0.80 7.18 28.67
C ILE A 199 0.72 7.18 28.52
N ALA A 200 1.26 8.05 27.65
CA ALA A 200 2.69 8.18 27.42
C ALA A 200 3.47 8.67 28.65
N GLU A 201 2.90 9.55 29.47
CA GLU A 201 3.49 10.02 30.72
C GLU A 201 3.60 8.89 31.75
N SER A 202 2.61 8.00 31.79
CA SER A 202 2.60 6.84 32.69
C SER A 202 3.43 5.64 32.21
N LEU A 203 3.96 5.71 30.98
CA LEU A 203 4.64 4.58 30.36
C LEU A 203 6.02 4.39 30.99
N VAL A 204 6.24 3.19 31.52
CA VAL A 204 7.53 2.75 32.07
C VAL A 204 7.97 1.51 31.31
N ILE A 205 9.15 1.57 30.70
CA ILE A 205 9.72 0.47 29.90
C ILE A 205 10.88 -0.15 30.69
N HIS A 206 10.82 -1.46 30.95
CA HIS A 206 11.77 -2.21 31.79
C HIS A 206 12.88 -2.89 30.99
#